data_AF-A0A078H270-F1
#
_entry.id   AF-A0A078H270-F1
#
_cell.length_a   1.000
_cell.length_b   1.000
_cell.length_c   1.000
_cell.angle_alpha   90.00
_cell.angle_beta   90.00
_cell.angle_gamma   90.00
#
_symmetry.space_group_name_H-M   'P 1'
#
loop_
_entity.id
_entity.type
_entity.pdbx_description
1 polymer ?
#
loop_
_entity_poly.entity_id
_entity_poly.type
_entity_poly.pdbx_seq_one_letter_code
_entity_poly.pdbx_strand_id
1 'polypeptide(L)'
;MAAGGFVSRAFETMLKESGGKKFPDLQKAIQAYQDGSKVVTQAASSSIDERSQAEGEGAKTGGEADEPQKVPSGEVAEQASQSKSGTINISLANAGHTLGGAEVELVLKPLRLAFETKNLKIFDAALDCLHKLIAYDHLEGDPGLDGGKNSAPFTEILNMVCSCIDNSSPDSTVLQVLKVLLTAVASGKFKGEPLM
;
A
#
# COMPACT_ATOMS: atom_id res chain seq x y z
N MET A 1 5.16 9.84 -17.33
CA MET A 1 3.84 9.22 -17.16
C MET A 1 4.01 7.70 -17.04
N ALA A 2 4.46 7.25 -15.87
CA ALA A 2 4.55 5.84 -15.53
C ALA A 2 4.74 5.78 -14.02
N ALA A 3 3.82 5.17 -13.26
CA ALA A 3 4.21 4.54 -11.99
C ALA A 3 3.05 3.79 -11.29
N GLY A 4 1.76 4.10 -11.52
CA GLY A 4 0.73 3.52 -10.64
C GLY A 4 0.57 1.99 -10.73
N GLY A 5 0.81 1.41 -11.92
CA GLY A 5 0.50 0.01 -12.21
C GLY A 5 1.62 -1.00 -11.98
N PHE A 6 2.80 -0.62 -11.48
CA PHE A 6 3.90 -1.59 -11.37
C PHE A 6 3.61 -2.67 -10.33
N VAL A 7 2.97 -2.33 -9.20
CA VAL A 7 2.58 -3.31 -8.16
C VAL A 7 1.57 -4.30 -8.72
N SER A 8 0.53 -3.79 -9.41
CA SER A 8 -0.49 -4.62 -10.04
C SER A 8 0.10 -5.58 -11.07
N ARG A 9 1.00 -5.12 -11.95
CA ARG A 9 1.69 -5.98 -12.93
C ARG A 9 2.62 -7.01 -12.27
N ALA A 10 3.31 -6.63 -11.20
CA ALA A 10 4.15 -7.54 -10.45
C ALA A 10 3.31 -8.66 -9.84
N PHE A 11 2.17 -8.33 -9.25
CA PHE A 11 1.25 -9.33 -8.68
C PHE A 11 0.60 -10.23 -9.74
N GLU A 12 0.25 -9.69 -10.91
CA GLU A 12 -0.19 -10.52 -12.05
C GLU A 12 0.90 -11.49 -12.50
N THR A 13 2.16 -11.02 -12.57
CA THR A 13 3.31 -11.87 -12.91
C THR A 13 3.52 -12.96 -11.86
N MET A 14 3.47 -12.62 -10.57
CA MET A 14 3.56 -13.59 -9.48
C MET A 14 2.43 -14.62 -9.54
N LEU A 15 1.18 -14.21 -9.81
CA LEU A 15 0.07 -15.14 -9.98
C LEU A 15 0.30 -16.11 -11.14
N LYS A 16 0.77 -15.60 -12.28
CA LYS A 16 1.09 -16.41 -13.45
C LYS A 16 2.16 -17.46 -13.16
N GLU A 17 3.23 -17.06 -12.47
CA GLU A 17 4.34 -17.95 -12.11
C GLU A 17 4.03 -18.83 -10.88
N SER A 18 3.01 -18.49 -10.08
CA SER A 18 2.55 -19.27 -8.93
C SER A 18 1.91 -20.62 -9.29
N GLY A 19 1.70 -20.89 -10.58
CA GLY A 19 1.28 -22.19 -11.10
C GLY A 19 0.06 -22.76 -10.37
N GLY A 20 -1.15 -22.33 -10.75
CA GLY A 20 -2.39 -22.95 -10.32
C GLY A 20 -2.65 -22.91 -8.81
N LYS A 21 -2.20 -23.92 -8.04
CA LYS A 21 -2.51 -24.11 -6.60
C LYS A 21 -1.28 -24.27 -5.70
N LYS A 22 -0.05 -24.04 -6.17
CA LYS A 22 1.16 -24.30 -5.37
C LYS A 22 1.29 -23.37 -4.16
N PHE A 23 0.72 -22.17 -4.23
CA PHE A 23 0.86 -21.14 -3.21
C PHE A 23 -0.50 -20.46 -2.92
N PRO A 24 -1.44 -21.16 -2.25
CA PRO A 24 -2.79 -20.66 -2.03
C PRO A 24 -2.81 -19.37 -1.19
N ASP A 25 -1.91 -19.24 -0.22
CA ASP A 25 -1.82 -18.05 0.63
C ASP A 25 -1.34 -16.82 -0.15
N LEU A 26 -0.35 -16.99 -1.02
CA LEU A 26 0.12 -15.93 -1.93
C LEU A 26 -1.01 -15.45 -2.83
N GLN A 27 -1.76 -16.39 -3.43
CA GLN A 27 -2.89 -16.06 -4.30
C GLN A 27 -3.99 -15.33 -3.55
N LYS A 28 -4.32 -15.79 -2.35
CA LYS A 28 -5.31 -15.15 -1.48
C LYS A 28 -4.88 -13.74 -1.08
N ALA A 29 -3.61 -13.53 -0.77
CA ALA A 29 -3.08 -12.21 -0.44
C ALA A 29 -3.11 -11.25 -1.64
N ILE A 30 -2.71 -11.73 -2.83
CA ILE A 30 -2.80 -10.94 -4.06
C ILE A 30 -4.26 -10.63 -4.40
N GLN A 31 -5.17 -11.58 -4.20
CA GLN A 31 -6.60 -11.37 -4.45
C GLN A 31 -7.20 -10.38 -3.44
N ALA A 32 -6.80 -10.43 -2.17
CA ALA A 32 -7.18 -9.42 -1.17
C ALA A 32 -6.70 -8.01 -1.55
N TYR A 33 -5.50 -7.90 -2.16
CA TYR A 33 -5.06 -6.63 -2.75
C TYR A 33 -5.95 -6.23 -3.95
N GLN A 34 -6.33 -7.16 -4.84
CA GLN A 34 -7.11 -6.84 -6.04
C GLN A 34 -8.61 -6.60 -5.81
N ASP A 35 -9.25 -7.29 -4.86
CA ASP A 35 -10.68 -7.07 -4.55
C ASP A 35 -10.93 -5.67 -4.00
N GLY A 36 -9.90 -5.01 -3.46
CA GLY A 36 -9.93 -3.57 -3.19
C GLY A 36 -9.94 -2.67 -4.44
N SER A 37 -9.90 -3.21 -5.67
CA SER A 37 -9.77 -2.47 -6.94
C SER A 37 -11.00 -2.62 -7.86
N LYS A 38 -11.82 -3.68 -7.72
CA LYS A 38 -12.87 -4.05 -8.70
C LYS A 38 -14.15 -3.20 -8.68
N VAL A 39 -14.33 -2.27 -7.75
CA VAL A 39 -15.60 -1.50 -7.60
C VAL A 39 -15.69 -0.29 -8.54
N VAL A 40 -14.60 0.10 -9.23
CA VAL A 40 -14.57 1.38 -9.98
C VAL A 40 -15.26 1.34 -11.36
N THR A 41 -15.54 0.18 -11.94
CA THR A 41 -15.95 0.12 -13.37
C THR A 41 -17.47 0.12 -13.60
N GLN A 42 -18.32 0.23 -12.57
CA GLN A 42 -19.78 0.09 -12.75
C GLN A 42 -20.60 1.15 -12.01
N ALA A 43 -20.33 2.43 -12.25
CA ALA A 43 -21.19 3.52 -11.75
C ALA A 43 -21.25 4.73 -12.70
N ALA A 44 -21.16 4.52 -14.02
CA ALA A 44 -21.36 5.57 -15.01
C ALA A 44 -22.42 5.15 -16.04
N SER A 45 -23.65 4.88 -15.59
CA SER A 45 -24.84 4.78 -16.45
C SER A 45 -26.11 4.78 -15.60
N SER A 46 -26.83 5.91 -15.62
CA SER A 46 -28.26 6.15 -15.30
C SER A 46 -28.39 7.40 -14.42
N SER A 47 -28.60 8.57 -15.04
CA SER A 47 -29.89 9.13 -15.47
C SER A 47 -30.37 10.17 -14.46
N ILE A 48 -30.07 11.42 -14.80
CA ILE A 48 -30.89 12.62 -14.69
C ILE A 48 -32.38 12.28 -14.49
N ASP A 49 -33.00 12.79 -13.42
CA ASP A 49 -34.39 13.25 -13.46
C ASP A 49 -34.68 14.25 -12.34
N GLU A 50 -35.32 15.35 -12.75
CA GLU A 50 -35.77 16.50 -11.97
C GLU A 50 -36.92 16.15 -11.02
N ARG A 51 -37.00 16.80 -9.84
CA ARG A 51 -38.25 17.45 -9.42
C ARG A 51 -38.08 18.47 -8.27
N SER A 52 -38.62 19.65 -8.53
CA SER A 52 -38.70 20.88 -7.72
C SER A 52 -39.78 20.91 -6.63
N GLN A 53 -39.78 22.03 -5.87
CA GLN A 53 -40.84 22.75 -5.13
C GLN A 53 -40.70 22.76 -3.59
N ALA A 54 -40.35 23.90 -2.96
CA ALA A 54 -41.19 25.08 -2.58
C ALA A 54 -41.96 24.80 -1.26
N GLU A 55 -42.12 25.64 -0.23
CA GLU A 55 -42.08 27.09 0.02
C GLU A 55 -42.16 27.30 1.56
N GLY A 56 -41.92 28.52 2.09
CA GLY A 56 -42.42 28.91 3.42
C GLY A 56 -41.66 29.99 4.18
N GLU A 57 -42.07 31.25 4.03
CA GLU A 57 -41.63 32.46 4.74
C GLU A 57 -42.00 32.52 6.24
N GLY A 58 -41.26 33.31 7.03
CA GLY A 58 -41.70 33.84 8.33
C GLY A 58 -40.59 34.56 9.12
N ALA A 59 -40.69 35.89 9.23
CA ALA A 59 -39.68 36.79 9.80
C ALA A 59 -39.90 37.16 11.29
N LYS A 60 -38.82 37.72 11.90
CA LYS A 60 -38.73 38.62 13.10
C LYS A 60 -38.84 37.93 14.49
N THR A 61 -38.05 38.18 15.55
CA THR A 61 -37.22 39.32 16.00
C THR A 61 -36.31 38.90 17.19
N GLY A 62 -35.06 39.42 17.26
CA GLY A 62 -34.40 39.98 18.48
C GLY A 62 -33.78 39.08 19.57
N GLY A 63 -32.50 39.36 19.90
CA GLY A 63 -31.93 39.17 21.26
C GLY A 63 -30.57 38.46 21.34
N GLU A 64 -29.50 39.22 21.61
CA GLU A 64 -28.11 38.80 21.85
C GLU A 64 -27.91 37.85 23.05
N ALA A 65 -26.98 36.90 22.90
CA ALA A 65 -25.75 36.70 23.70
C ALA A 65 -25.43 35.21 24.01
N ASP A 66 -24.13 34.92 23.85
CA ASP A 66 -23.30 33.84 24.42
C ASP A 66 -23.33 32.40 23.82
N GLU A 67 -22.17 32.05 23.26
CA GLU A 67 -21.70 30.76 22.73
C GLU A 67 -21.10 29.88 23.87
N PRO A 68 -20.77 28.59 23.67
CA PRO A 68 -21.63 27.45 23.34
C PRO A 68 -21.66 26.33 24.42
N GLN A 69 -22.84 25.73 24.52
CA GLN A 69 -23.14 24.29 24.44
C GLN A 69 -22.36 23.23 25.25
N LYS A 70 -23.12 22.60 26.16
CA LYS A 70 -22.80 21.39 26.94
C LYS A 70 -23.56 20.17 26.35
N VAL A 71 -22.94 18.99 26.43
CA VAL A 71 -23.46 17.59 26.35
C VAL A 71 -23.82 16.97 24.97
N PRO A 72 -24.01 15.64 24.85
CA PRO A 72 -23.04 14.52 25.00
C PRO A 72 -23.19 13.45 23.87
N SER A 73 -22.40 12.37 23.94
CA SER A 73 -22.70 11.03 23.38
C SER A 73 -22.84 10.83 21.86
N GLY A 74 -22.17 9.79 21.35
CA GLY A 74 -22.52 9.17 20.07
C GLY A 74 -21.43 8.26 19.51
N GLU A 75 -21.46 6.98 19.86
CA GLU A 75 -20.96 5.93 18.99
C GLU A 75 -21.54 6.11 17.59
N VAL A 76 -20.67 6.22 16.58
CA VAL A 76 -20.98 5.83 15.22
C VAL A 76 -19.86 4.94 14.73
N ALA A 77 -20.09 3.63 14.89
CA ALA A 77 -19.51 2.66 13.98
C ALA A 77 -20.12 2.88 12.58
N GLU A 78 -19.34 2.44 11.59
CA GLU A 78 -19.81 1.88 10.31
C GLU A 78 -19.59 2.72 9.04
N GLN A 79 -18.95 2.03 8.08
CA GLN A 79 -18.88 2.26 6.63
C GLN A 79 -17.85 3.26 6.06
N ALA A 80 -16.64 2.74 5.80
CA ALA A 80 -15.77 3.21 4.72
C ALA A 80 -15.17 2.00 3.96
N SER A 81 -16.05 1.23 3.32
CA SER A 81 -15.72 0.10 2.44
C SER A 81 -15.59 0.59 1.00
N GLN A 82 -14.69 1.53 0.73
CA GLN A 82 -14.50 2.10 -0.61
C GLN A 82 -13.06 1.89 -1.09
N SER A 83 -12.90 0.88 -1.96
CA SER A 83 -11.77 0.56 -2.86
C SER A 83 -10.33 0.97 -2.47
N LYS A 84 -9.78 0.39 -1.38
CA LYS A 84 -8.40 0.67 -0.90
C LYS A 84 -7.30 0.47 -1.95
N SER A 85 -7.42 -0.48 -2.87
CA SER A 85 -6.35 -0.79 -3.85
C SER A 85 -6.36 0.07 -5.10
N GLY A 86 -7.54 0.52 -5.53
CA GLY A 86 -7.64 1.54 -6.58
C GLY A 86 -6.94 2.83 -6.14
N THR A 87 -7.17 3.24 -4.90
CA THR A 87 -6.49 4.38 -4.27
C THR A 87 -4.98 4.17 -4.18
N ILE A 88 -4.52 2.99 -3.79
CA ILE A 88 -3.07 2.67 -3.72
C ILE A 88 -2.40 2.84 -5.09
N ASN A 89 -2.98 2.33 -6.19
CA ASN A 89 -2.36 2.49 -7.52
C ASN A 89 -2.33 3.96 -7.98
N ILE A 90 -3.30 4.78 -7.55
CA ILE A 90 -3.32 6.23 -7.84
C ILE A 90 -2.23 6.94 -7.02
N SER A 91 -2.11 6.60 -5.73
CA SER A 91 -1.07 7.07 -4.83
C SER A 91 0.33 6.72 -5.32
N LEU A 92 0.52 5.50 -5.83
CA LEU A 92 1.77 5.01 -6.42
C LEU A 92 2.06 5.60 -7.81
N ALA A 93 1.16 6.41 -8.39
CA ALA A 93 1.36 6.98 -9.72
C ALA A 93 2.42 8.10 -9.77
N ASN A 94 2.79 8.65 -8.62
CA ASN A 94 3.81 9.69 -8.49
C ASN A 94 4.82 9.30 -7.40
N ALA A 95 6.11 9.36 -7.73
CA ALA A 95 7.18 9.13 -6.76
C ALA A 95 7.11 10.16 -5.60
N GLY A 96 7.57 9.78 -4.42
CA GLY A 96 7.56 10.60 -3.21
C GLY A 96 6.27 10.52 -2.40
N HIS A 97 5.24 9.82 -2.88
CA HIS A 97 4.02 9.57 -2.11
C HIS A 97 4.17 8.31 -1.26
N THR A 98 4.34 8.48 0.05
CA THR A 98 4.52 7.38 1.00
C THR A 98 3.17 6.74 1.35
N LEU A 99 3.12 5.41 1.33
CA LEU A 99 1.94 4.63 1.69
C LEU A 99 1.68 4.68 3.21
N GLY A 100 0.41 4.78 3.61
CA GLY A 100 0.02 4.65 5.02
C GLY A 100 0.19 3.21 5.53
N GLY A 101 0.28 3.00 6.85
CA GLY A 101 0.54 1.67 7.43
C GLY A 101 -0.40 0.55 6.96
N ALA A 102 -1.70 0.85 6.79
CA ALA A 102 -2.67 -0.13 6.27
C ALA A 102 -2.44 -0.47 4.78
N GLU A 103 -1.96 0.50 3.98
CA GLU A 103 -1.65 0.31 2.57
C GLU A 103 -0.33 -0.45 2.39
N VAL A 104 0.68 -0.12 3.22
CA VAL A 104 1.95 -0.85 3.30
C VAL A 104 1.70 -2.32 3.60
N GLU A 105 0.88 -2.65 4.60
CA GLU A 105 0.56 -4.04 4.92
C GLU A 105 -0.15 -4.78 3.77
N LEU A 106 -1.05 -4.09 3.03
CA LEU A 106 -1.72 -4.66 1.87
C LEU A 106 -0.75 -4.96 0.71
N VAL A 107 0.30 -4.17 0.54
CA VAL A 107 1.31 -4.35 -0.52
C VAL A 107 2.42 -5.31 -0.09
N LEU A 108 2.90 -5.22 1.15
CA LEU A 108 3.99 -6.05 1.65
C LEU A 108 3.56 -7.48 1.93
N LYS A 109 2.32 -7.73 2.35
CA LYS A 109 1.87 -9.10 2.65
C LYS A 109 2.00 -10.07 1.45
N PRO A 110 1.55 -9.73 0.23
CA PRO A 110 1.84 -10.54 -0.95
C PRO A 110 3.34 -10.74 -1.21
N LEU A 111 4.17 -9.70 -1.00
CA LEU A 111 5.61 -9.78 -1.21
C LEU A 111 6.27 -10.74 -0.20
N ARG A 112 5.89 -10.67 1.09
CA ARG A 112 6.35 -11.60 2.14
C ARG A 112 6.13 -13.05 1.71
N LEU A 113 4.90 -13.37 1.30
CA LEU A 113 4.53 -14.71 0.84
C LEU A 113 5.24 -15.10 -0.47
N ALA A 114 5.52 -14.13 -1.35
CA ALA A 114 6.28 -14.35 -2.57
C ALA A 114 7.70 -14.83 -2.26
N PHE A 115 8.37 -14.23 -1.26
CA PHE A 115 9.71 -14.61 -0.80
C PHE A 115 9.74 -15.99 -0.10
N GLU A 116 8.64 -16.42 0.51
CA GLU A 116 8.54 -17.76 1.10
C GLU A 116 8.42 -18.89 0.06
N THR A 117 8.00 -18.59 -1.18
CA THR A 117 7.76 -19.61 -2.21
C THR A 117 9.02 -20.35 -2.67
N LYS A 118 10.22 -19.78 -2.46
CA LYS A 118 11.50 -20.27 -2.99
C LYS A 118 11.48 -20.53 -4.50
N ASN A 119 10.67 -19.77 -5.23
CA ASN A 119 10.57 -19.85 -6.68
C ASN A 119 11.24 -18.63 -7.32
N LEU A 120 12.35 -18.85 -8.02
CA LEU A 120 13.18 -17.79 -8.63
C LEU A 120 12.38 -16.82 -9.50
N LYS A 121 11.40 -17.31 -10.27
CA LYS A 121 10.60 -16.45 -11.15
C LYS A 121 9.64 -15.54 -10.38
N ILE A 122 9.16 -16.00 -9.23
CA ILE A 122 8.34 -15.19 -8.32
C ILE A 122 9.24 -14.18 -7.61
N PHE A 123 10.47 -14.57 -7.23
CA PHE A 123 11.44 -13.68 -6.60
C PHE A 123 11.84 -12.52 -7.51
N ASP A 124 12.12 -12.76 -8.79
CA ASP A 124 12.53 -11.69 -9.71
C ASP A 124 11.44 -10.60 -9.81
N ALA A 125 10.17 -11.00 -9.90
CA ALA A 125 9.04 -10.06 -9.91
C ALA A 125 8.87 -9.33 -8.57
N ALA A 126 9.06 -10.04 -7.44
CA ALA A 126 8.93 -9.46 -6.11
C ALA A 126 10.06 -8.47 -5.80
N LEU A 127 11.30 -8.82 -6.12
CA LEU A 127 12.48 -7.96 -5.94
C LEU A 127 12.39 -6.69 -6.81
N ASP A 128 11.95 -6.80 -8.07
CA ASP A 128 11.76 -5.62 -8.92
C ASP A 128 10.66 -4.69 -8.37
N CYS A 129 9.54 -5.27 -7.92
CA CYS A 129 8.46 -4.51 -7.29
C CYS A 129 8.94 -3.80 -6.02
N LEU A 130 9.66 -4.50 -5.16
CA LEU A 130 10.18 -3.96 -3.91
C LEU A 130 11.23 -2.88 -4.14
N HIS A 131 12.15 -3.10 -5.09
CA HIS A 131 13.10 -2.08 -5.50
C HIS A 131 12.40 -0.80 -5.97
N LYS A 132 11.34 -0.90 -6.78
CA LYS A 132 10.56 0.28 -7.23
C LYS A 132 9.83 0.98 -6.10
N LEU A 133 9.24 0.24 -5.16
CA LEU A 133 8.60 0.80 -3.97
C LEU A 133 9.58 1.64 -3.15
N ILE A 134 10.80 1.16 -2.96
CA ILE A 134 11.85 1.86 -2.21
C ILE A 134 12.43 3.02 -3.03
N ALA A 135 12.78 2.80 -4.30
CA ALA A 135 13.40 3.79 -5.16
C ALA A 135 12.50 5.00 -5.45
N TYR A 136 11.18 4.82 -5.36
CA TYR A 136 10.20 5.88 -5.52
C TYR A 136 9.68 6.44 -4.18
N ASP A 137 10.33 6.09 -3.06
CA ASP A 137 10.02 6.59 -1.72
C ASP A 137 8.57 6.32 -1.27
N HIS A 138 7.99 5.22 -1.75
CA HIS A 138 6.64 4.78 -1.38
C HIS A 138 6.59 4.04 -0.03
N LEU A 139 7.73 3.54 0.42
CA LEU A 139 7.89 2.90 1.72
C LEU A 139 8.73 3.78 2.62
N GLU A 140 8.33 3.84 3.88
CA GLU A 140 9.08 4.50 4.95
C GLU A 140 9.32 3.47 6.03
N GLY A 141 10.54 3.45 6.56
CA GLY A 141 10.88 2.55 7.64
C GLY A 141 12.05 3.06 8.46
N ASP A 142 11.79 3.41 9.72
CA ASP A 142 12.85 3.74 10.66
C ASP A 142 13.65 2.47 11.03
N PRO A 143 15.00 2.49 10.96
CA PRO A 143 15.86 1.40 11.39
C PRO A 143 15.81 1.11 12.90
N GLY A 144 15.02 1.85 13.69
CA GLY A 144 14.77 1.54 15.10
C GLY A 144 15.95 1.85 16.00
N LEU A 145 16.76 2.85 15.64
CA LEU A 145 17.93 3.27 16.43
C LEU A 145 17.51 3.92 17.76
N ASP A 146 16.25 4.36 17.89
CA ASP A 146 15.67 4.99 19.07
C ASP A 146 14.95 3.99 20.00
N GLY A 147 15.66 2.95 20.43
CA GLY A 147 15.41 2.30 21.72
C GLY A 147 14.04 1.67 22.00
N GLY A 148 13.33 1.05 21.03
CA GLY A 148 12.28 0.11 21.42
C GLY A 148 11.21 -0.34 20.44
N LYS A 149 11.19 0.15 19.19
CA LYS A 149 10.25 -0.34 18.18
C LYS A 149 10.78 -0.04 16.80
N ASN A 150 11.58 -0.96 16.25
CA ASN A 150 11.87 -1.00 14.82
C ASN A 150 10.54 -0.77 14.11
N SER A 151 10.46 0.20 13.20
CA SER A 151 9.32 0.15 12.28
C SER A 151 9.49 -1.18 11.54
N ALA A 152 8.49 -2.06 11.71
CA ALA A 152 8.50 -3.41 11.16
C ALA A 152 8.94 -3.48 9.69
N PRO A 153 8.58 -2.54 8.77
CA PRO A 153 8.86 -2.74 7.35
C PRO A 153 10.35 -2.76 7.00
N PHE A 154 11.23 -1.97 7.63
CA PHE A 154 12.65 -1.93 7.20
C PHE A 154 13.38 -3.25 7.45
N THR A 155 13.44 -3.69 8.71
CA THR A 155 14.11 -4.94 9.09
C THR A 155 13.47 -6.13 8.38
N GLU A 156 12.16 -6.12 8.24
CA GLU A 156 11.46 -7.17 7.52
C GLU A 156 11.80 -7.20 6.03
N ILE A 157 11.85 -6.05 5.35
CA ILE A 157 12.28 -5.92 3.95
C ILE A 157 13.69 -6.47 3.76
N LEU A 158 14.62 -6.12 4.64
CA LEU A 158 15.98 -6.66 4.58
C LEU A 158 15.98 -8.18 4.77
N ASN A 159 15.23 -8.70 5.73
CA ASN A 159 15.13 -10.14 5.97
C ASN A 159 14.52 -10.89 4.78
N MET A 160 13.45 -10.35 4.19
CA MET A 160 12.83 -10.90 2.98
C MET A 160 13.83 -10.98 1.82
N VAL A 161 14.52 -9.88 1.55
CA VAL A 161 15.47 -9.77 0.44
C VAL A 161 16.70 -10.66 0.65
N CYS A 162 17.25 -10.70 1.87
CA CYS A 162 18.38 -11.55 2.20
C CYS A 162 18.04 -13.05 2.14
N SER A 163 16.78 -13.44 2.39
CA SER A 163 16.34 -14.83 2.29
C SER A 163 16.39 -15.41 0.87
N CYS A 164 16.56 -14.55 -0.15
CA CYS A 164 16.62 -14.93 -1.55
C CYS A 164 17.99 -15.46 -2.00
N ILE A 165 19.05 -15.23 -1.22
CA ILE A 165 20.42 -15.62 -1.60
C ILE A 165 20.82 -16.89 -0.85
N ASP A 166 21.35 -17.86 -1.60
CA ASP A 166 22.10 -19.00 -1.11
C ASP A 166 23.40 -19.22 -1.92
N ASN A 167 24.22 -20.20 -1.54
CA ASN A 167 25.49 -20.52 -2.22
C ASN A 167 25.32 -21.01 -3.67
N SER A 168 24.09 -21.31 -4.11
CA SER A 168 23.78 -21.82 -5.45
C SER A 168 23.00 -20.81 -6.30
N SER A 169 22.74 -19.62 -5.76
CA SER A 169 21.93 -18.61 -6.42
C SER A 169 22.65 -18.10 -7.67
N PRO A 170 21.95 -17.92 -8.79
CA PRO A 170 22.57 -17.39 -9.99
C PRO A 170 22.99 -15.94 -9.79
N ASP A 171 24.06 -15.52 -10.47
CA ASP A 171 24.61 -14.15 -10.40
C ASP A 171 23.52 -13.07 -10.62
N SER A 172 22.55 -13.33 -11.51
CA SER A 172 21.43 -12.42 -11.76
C SER A 172 20.61 -12.13 -10.50
N THR A 173 20.30 -13.16 -9.70
CA THR A 173 19.54 -13.01 -8.45
C THR A 173 20.39 -12.31 -7.40
N VAL A 174 21.67 -12.65 -7.28
CA VAL A 174 22.60 -11.99 -6.36
C VAL A 174 22.70 -10.49 -6.68
N LEU A 175 22.87 -10.13 -7.95
CA LEU A 175 22.91 -8.74 -8.39
C LEU A 175 21.60 -7.99 -8.12
N GLN A 176 20.45 -8.65 -8.30
CA GLN A 176 19.15 -8.04 -8.05
C GLN A 176 18.91 -7.80 -6.56
N VAL A 177 19.31 -8.72 -5.70
CA VAL A 177 19.27 -8.56 -4.24
C VAL A 177 20.21 -7.44 -3.80
N LEU A 178 21.46 -7.43 -4.26
CA LEU A 178 22.42 -6.36 -3.98
C LEU A 178 21.87 -4.98 -4.37
N LYS A 179 21.22 -4.90 -5.53
CA LYS A 179 20.55 -3.68 -5.98
C LYS A 179 19.48 -3.22 -5.01
N VAL A 180 18.57 -4.10 -4.58
CA VAL A 180 17.49 -3.76 -3.64
C VAL A 180 18.06 -3.31 -2.30
N LEU A 181 19.04 -4.04 -1.75
CA LEU A 181 19.69 -3.70 -0.48
C LEU A 181 20.40 -2.35 -0.53
N LEU A 182 21.16 -2.09 -1.61
CA LEU A 182 21.85 -0.82 -1.80
C LEU A 182 20.85 0.34 -1.89
N THR A 183 19.76 0.16 -2.62
CA THR A 183 18.69 1.17 -2.71
C THR A 183 18.01 1.40 -1.35
N ALA A 184 17.75 0.35 -0.58
CA ALA A 184 17.18 0.46 0.77
C ALA A 184 18.08 1.26 1.70
N VAL A 185 19.37 0.93 1.77
CA VAL A 185 20.35 1.60 2.65
C VAL A 185 20.67 3.03 2.20
N ALA A 186 20.60 3.30 0.89
CA ALA A 186 20.81 4.64 0.35
C ALA A 186 19.58 5.56 0.48
N SER A 187 18.37 4.99 0.60
CA SER A 187 17.12 5.76 0.65
C SER A 187 17.05 6.65 1.90
N GLY A 188 16.66 7.91 1.71
CA GLY A 188 16.44 8.84 2.81
C GLY A 188 15.23 8.49 3.68
N LYS A 189 14.29 7.69 3.17
CA LYS A 189 13.10 7.20 3.89
C LYS A 189 13.37 6.00 4.82
N PHE A 190 14.55 5.41 4.69
CA PHE A 190 15.00 4.26 5.48
C PHE A 190 16.24 4.56 6.32
N LYS A 191 16.71 5.82 6.33
CA LYS A 191 17.78 6.28 7.19
C LYS A 191 17.20 6.75 8.52
N GLY A 192 17.67 6.16 9.61
CA GLY A 192 17.57 6.77 10.93
C GLY A 192 18.37 8.08 10.89
N GLU A 193 17.91 9.10 11.62
CA GLU A 193 18.58 10.39 11.65
C GLU A 193 20.09 10.23 11.85
N PRO A 194 20.93 10.96 11.10
CA PRO A 194 22.34 11.02 11.42
C PRO A 194 22.45 11.69 12.79
N LEU A 195 22.91 10.92 13.79
CA LEU A 195 23.34 11.46 15.09
C LEU A 195 24.30 12.63 14.82
N MET A 196 23.80 13.86 15.00
CA MET A 196 24.61 15.08 15.04
C MET A 196 25.16 15.32 16.44
#